data_AF-A0A395ME61-F1
#
_entry.id   AF-A0A395ME61-F1
#
_cell.length_a   1.000
_cell.length_b   1.000
_cell.length_c   1.000
_cell.angle_alpha   90.00
_cell.angle_beta   90.00
_cell.angle_gamma   90.00
#
_symmetry.space_group_name_H-M   'P 1'
#
loop_
_entity.id
_entity.type
_entity.pdbx_description
1 polymer ?
#
loop_
_entity_poly.entity_id
_entity_poly.type
_entity_poly.pdbx_seq_one_letter_code
_entity_poly.pdbx_strand_id
1 'polypeptide(L)'
;MFKSGISSFARAARPAVLPRRALRPSALRLPISSRWASTTSVGAGKIHQVIGAVVDVKFDGAKLPAILNSLETENNGQKLVLEVSQHLGENVVRCIAMDGTEGLVRGAAAQDTGAPITIPVGNATLGRIMNVTGDPIDERGPIKSDKHRPIHTEAPEFVEQSTSAEVLVTGIKVVDLLAPYARGGKIGLFGGAGVGKTVFIQELIKNTAKANGGYSVFTGVGKRTREGNDLYHEMQETSVSQLDGQPKVALVFCQTNEPPGAPSPVAPTGLTVAEEFRSQGQDVLL
;
A
#
# COMPACT_ATOMS: atom_id res chain seq x y z
N MET A 1 -8.55 30.49 -84.93
CA MET A 1 -8.92 29.35 -85.79
C MET A 1 -8.77 28.07 -84.99
N PHE A 2 -9.89 27.38 -84.82
CA PHE A 2 -10.17 25.99 -84.40
C PHE A 2 -9.06 24.96 -84.08
N LYS A 3 -9.42 24.13 -83.08
CA LYS A 3 -9.31 22.64 -82.94
C LYS A 3 -7.93 22.05 -82.54
N SER A 4 -7.79 21.48 -81.35
CA SER A 4 -8.27 20.18 -80.81
C SER A 4 -7.24 19.06 -80.99
N GLY A 5 -6.88 18.39 -79.90
CA GLY A 5 -6.03 17.19 -79.96
C GLY A 5 -5.71 16.65 -78.57
N ILE A 6 -6.68 15.94 -77.99
CA ILE A 6 -6.49 15.13 -76.77
C ILE A 6 -5.57 13.96 -77.12
N SER A 7 -4.45 13.80 -76.41
CA SER A 7 -3.72 12.54 -76.35
C SER A 7 -3.42 12.17 -74.90
N SER A 8 -4.13 11.13 -74.46
CA SER A 8 -4.00 10.40 -73.21
C SER A 8 -2.57 9.93 -72.95
N PHE A 9 -1.98 10.37 -71.83
CA PHE A 9 -0.83 9.69 -71.22
C PHE A 9 -1.33 8.86 -70.04
N ALA A 10 -1.44 7.55 -70.26
CA ALA A 10 -1.68 6.57 -69.21
C ALA A 10 -0.50 6.57 -68.23
N ARG A 11 -0.73 7.10 -67.02
CA ARG A 11 0.20 6.97 -65.90
C ARG A 11 -0.04 5.60 -65.27
N ALA A 12 0.93 4.70 -65.41
CA ALA A 12 0.91 3.37 -64.79
C ALA A 12 0.61 3.48 -63.28
N ALA A 13 -0.44 2.80 -62.84
CA ALA A 13 -0.80 2.70 -61.43
C ALA A 13 0.28 1.89 -60.69
N ARG A 14 0.89 2.51 -59.67
CA ARG A 14 1.72 1.79 -58.69
C ARG A 14 0.80 0.85 -57.89
N PRO A 15 1.19 -0.40 -57.62
CA PRO A 15 0.37 -1.28 -56.79
C PRO A 15 0.36 -0.71 -55.37
N ALA A 16 -0.85 -0.57 -54.81
CA ALA A 16 -1.03 -0.17 -53.42
C ALA A 16 -0.44 -1.24 -52.51
N VAL A 17 0.59 -0.88 -51.74
CA VAL A 17 1.10 -1.71 -50.66
C VAL A 17 0.04 -1.71 -49.56
N LEU A 18 -0.69 -2.81 -49.44
CA LEU A 18 -1.59 -3.03 -48.31
C LEU A 18 -0.78 -2.95 -47.01
N PRO A 19 -1.24 -2.22 -45.98
CA PRO A 19 -0.55 -2.24 -44.70
C PRO A 19 -0.63 -3.67 -44.17
N ARG A 20 0.53 -4.31 -43.99
CA ARG A 20 0.62 -5.58 -43.26
C ARG A 20 0.02 -5.31 -41.88
N ARG A 21 -1.20 -5.79 -41.67
CA ARG A 21 -1.85 -5.82 -40.36
C ARG A 21 -0.95 -6.69 -39.48
N ALA A 22 -0.10 -6.06 -38.69
CA ALA A 22 0.67 -6.74 -37.68
C ALA A 22 -0.34 -7.51 -36.82
N LEU A 23 -0.25 -8.82 -36.84
CA LEU A 23 -0.91 -9.68 -35.87
C LEU A 23 -0.39 -9.21 -34.52
N ARG A 24 -1.18 -8.39 -33.82
CA ARG A 24 -0.97 -8.15 -32.39
C ARG A 24 -1.11 -9.54 -31.77
N PRO A 25 -0.05 -10.11 -31.15
CA PRO A 25 -0.25 -11.31 -30.39
C PRO A 25 -1.34 -10.95 -29.38
N SER A 26 -2.43 -11.72 -29.39
CA SER A 26 -3.44 -11.63 -28.35
C SER A 26 -2.69 -11.86 -27.05
N ALA A 27 -2.43 -10.77 -26.33
CA ALA A 27 -1.83 -10.86 -25.03
C ALA A 27 -2.85 -11.58 -24.16
N LEU A 28 -2.66 -12.88 -23.99
CA LEU A 28 -2.95 -13.54 -22.73
C LEU A 28 -2.05 -12.83 -21.70
N ARG A 29 -2.45 -11.60 -21.34
CA ARG A 29 -2.00 -10.90 -20.15
C ARG A 29 -2.61 -11.70 -19.01
N LEU A 30 -1.93 -12.76 -18.60
CA LEU A 30 -1.99 -13.13 -17.19
C LEU A 30 -1.49 -11.88 -16.46
N PRO A 31 -2.31 -11.23 -15.63
CA PRO A 31 -1.85 -10.06 -14.91
C PRO A 31 -0.65 -10.50 -14.08
N ILE A 32 0.51 -9.87 -14.30
CA ILE A 32 1.75 -10.16 -13.58
C ILE A 32 1.58 -9.91 -12.07
N SER A 33 0.50 -9.22 -11.67
CA SER A 33 0.04 -9.09 -10.28
C SER A 33 -0.24 -10.42 -9.57
N SER A 34 -0.30 -11.55 -10.28
CA SER A 34 -0.63 -12.85 -9.70
C SER A 34 0.56 -13.64 -9.14
N ARG A 35 1.78 -13.09 -9.09
CA ARG A 35 2.94 -13.85 -8.59
C ARG A 35 2.94 -14.04 -7.08
N TRP A 36 2.34 -13.13 -6.31
CA TRP A 36 2.34 -13.18 -4.84
C TRP A 36 1.00 -12.96 -4.14
N ALA A 37 -0.10 -12.79 -4.87
CA ALA A 37 -1.39 -12.49 -4.25
C ALA A 37 -2.48 -13.44 -4.73
N SER A 38 -2.92 -14.26 -3.79
CA SER A 38 -4.09 -15.15 -3.80
C SER A 38 -3.91 -16.54 -4.42
N THR A 39 -3.82 -17.53 -3.53
CA THR A 39 -4.19 -18.91 -3.81
C THR A 39 -5.59 -19.16 -3.25
N THR A 40 -6.37 -20.06 -3.86
CA THR A 40 -7.56 -20.62 -3.19
C THR A 40 -7.19 -21.06 -1.78
N SER A 41 -8.02 -20.72 -0.78
CA SER A 41 -7.76 -21.06 0.61
C SER A 41 -7.47 -22.54 0.78
N VAL A 42 -6.39 -22.85 1.51
CA VAL A 42 -5.89 -24.22 1.70
C VAL A 42 -6.61 -24.94 2.84
N GLY A 43 -7.35 -24.20 3.67
CA GLY A 43 -8.11 -24.72 4.81
C GLY A 43 -7.47 -24.38 6.15
N ALA A 44 -7.79 -25.17 7.17
CA ALA A 44 -7.25 -24.99 8.51
C ALA A 44 -5.98 -25.81 8.73
N GLY A 45 -4.96 -25.18 9.30
CA GLY A 45 -3.78 -25.81 9.88
C GLY A 45 -3.86 -25.82 11.41
N LYS A 46 -2.85 -26.42 12.05
CA LYS A 46 -2.69 -26.46 13.50
C LYS A 46 -1.37 -25.85 13.91
N ILE A 47 -1.37 -25.07 14.98
CA ILE A 47 -0.15 -24.48 15.52
C ILE A 47 0.78 -25.59 16.00
N HIS A 48 1.98 -25.66 15.42
CA HIS A 48 2.97 -26.67 15.73
C HIS A 48 3.95 -26.18 16.80
N GLN A 49 4.45 -24.95 16.65
CA GLN A 49 5.42 -24.36 17.54
C GLN A 49 5.23 -22.84 17.63
N VAL A 50 5.51 -22.26 18.80
CA VAL A 50 5.47 -20.82 19.07
C VAL A 50 6.82 -20.43 19.69
N ILE A 51 7.52 -19.49 19.07
CA ILE A 51 8.81 -18.95 19.52
C ILE A 51 8.75 -17.42 19.45
N GLY A 52 8.30 -16.78 20.53
CA GLY A 52 8.01 -15.34 20.50
C GLY A 52 7.02 -15.03 19.38
N ALA A 53 7.29 -13.99 18.59
CA ALA A 53 6.44 -13.60 17.45
C ALA A 53 6.48 -14.56 16.25
N VAL A 54 7.31 -15.60 16.27
CA VAL A 54 7.40 -16.59 15.20
C VAL A 54 6.52 -17.79 15.55
N VAL A 55 5.56 -18.10 14.68
CA VAL A 55 4.60 -19.19 14.87
C VAL A 55 4.70 -20.15 13.69
N ASP A 56 5.02 -21.41 13.97
CA ASP A 56 5.04 -22.45 12.94
C ASP A 56 3.69 -23.16 12.93
N VAL A 57 3.04 -23.21 11.76
CA VAL A 57 1.71 -23.82 11.55
C VAL A 57 1.86 -25.02 10.62
N LYS A 58 1.34 -26.17 11.04
CA LYS A 58 1.34 -27.41 10.26
C LYS A 58 0.00 -27.60 9.57
N PHE A 59 0.04 -27.87 8.28
CA PHE A 59 -1.13 -28.21 7.47
C PHE A 59 -1.12 -29.73 7.18
N ASP A 60 -2.28 -30.35 7.24
CA ASP A 60 -2.42 -31.78 6.96
C ASP A 60 -2.54 -32.07 5.44
N GLY A 61 -2.79 -31.03 4.63
CA GLY A 61 -2.97 -31.11 3.18
C GLY A 61 -1.66 -31.14 2.38
N ALA A 62 -1.76 -31.58 1.12
CA ALA A 62 -0.64 -31.57 0.16
C ALA A 62 -0.32 -30.17 -0.41
N LYS A 63 -1.26 -29.22 -0.25
CA LYS A 63 -1.07 -27.82 -0.61
C LYS A 63 -0.76 -27.03 0.65
N LEU A 64 0.09 -26.02 0.51
CA LEU A 64 0.42 -25.07 1.57
C LEU A 64 -0.03 -23.66 1.16
N PRO A 65 -0.42 -22.81 2.11
CA PRO A 65 -0.67 -21.39 1.82
C PRO A 65 0.55 -20.75 1.17
N ALA A 66 0.33 -19.83 0.23
CA ALA A 66 1.42 -19.09 -0.40
C ALA A 66 2.20 -18.25 0.63
N ILE A 67 3.45 -17.93 0.32
CA ILE A 67 4.20 -16.94 1.08
C ILE A 67 3.46 -15.60 0.97
N LEU A 68 3.45 -14.82 2.05
CA LEU A 68 2.70 -13.57 2.26
C LEU A 68 1.19 -13.74 2.48
N ASN A 69 0.64 -14.96 2.42
CA ASN A 69 -0.76 -15.16 2.81
C ASN A 69 -0.96 -14.93 4.31
N SER A 70 -2.14 -14.42 4.64
CA SER A 70 -2.60 -14.25 6.01
C SER A 70 -3.29 -15.52 6.51
N LEU A 71 -2.94 -15.93 7.73
CA LEU A 71 -3.66 -16.93 8.51
C LEU A 71 -4.34 -16.24 9.70
N GLU A 72 -5.53 -16.69 10.05
CA GLU A 72 -6.28 -16.20 11.20
C GLU A 72 -6.38 -17.29 12.27
N THR A 73 -6.04 -16.95 13.50
CA THR A 73 -6.22 -17.82 14.67
C THR A 73 -6.93 -17.04 15.77
N GLU A 74 -7.61 -17.76 16.65
CA GLU A 74 -8.16 -17.17 17.87
C GLU A 74 -7.15 -17.31 19.01
N ASN A 75 -6.91 -16.23 19.75
CA ASN A 75 -6.11 -16.23 20.97
C ASN A 75 -6.89 -15.50 22.07
N ASN A 76 -7.29 -16.21 23.13
CA ASN A 76 -8.07 -15.65 24.26
C ASN A 76 -9.33 -14.85 23.85
N GLY A 77 -10.06 -15.31 22.81
CA GLY A 77 -11.25 -14.63 22.30
C GLY A 77 -10.97 -13.43 21.39
N GLN A 78 -9.70 -13.15 21.06
CA GLN A 78 -9.28 -12.12 20.12
C GLN A 78 -8.73 -12.74 18.85
N LYS A 79 -8.94 -12.04 17.73
CA LYS A 79 -8.41 -12.42 16.42
C LYS A 79 -6.92 -12.10 16.37
N LEU A 80 -6.08 -13.12 16.18
CA LEU A 80 -4.66 -12.99 15.93
C LEU A 80 -4.37 -13.29 14.46
N VAL A 81 -3.73 -12.34 13.77
CA VAL A 81 -3.33 -12.47 12.37
C VAL A 81 -1.87 -12.92 12.31
N LEU A 82 -1.60 -13.94 11.49
CA LEU A 82 -0.27 -14.45 11.20
C LEU A 82 0.01 -14.26 9.70
N GLU A 83 1.20 -13.82 9.32
CA GLU A 83 1.63 -13.75 7.92
C GLU A 83 2.62 -14.88 7.62
N VAL A 84 2.39 -15.65 6.56
CA VAL A 84 3.31 -16.72 6.13
C VAL A 84 4.59 -16.09 5.56
N SER A 85 5.73 -16.36 6.18
CA SER A 85 7.03 -15.83 5.75
C SER A 85 7.83 -16.83 4.92
N GLN A 86 7.79 -18.11 5.28
CA GLN A 86 8.54 -19.15 4.56
C GLN A 86 7.92 -20.55 4.76
N HIS A 87 8.26 -21.49 3.87
CA HIS A 87 7.92 -22.91 3.99
C HIS A 87 9.13 -23.66 4.55
N LEU A 88 8.94 -24.41 5.64
CA LEU A 88 10.04 -25.15 6.30
C LEU A 88 10.21 -26.57 5.75
N GLY A 89 9.17 -27.13 5.12
CA GLY A 89 9.08 -28.55 4.78
C GLY A 89 8.14 -29.30 5.73
N GLU A 90 7.91 -30.59 5.48
CA GLU A 90 7.01 -31.45 6.29
C GLU A 90 5.59 -30.88 6.50
N ASN A 91 5.11 -30.13 5.49
CA ASN A 91 3.86 -29.38 5.51
C ASN A 91 3.76 -28.32 6.62
N VAL A 92 4.90 -27.79 7.07
CA VAL A 92 4.98 -26.71 8.04
C VAL A 92 5.33 -25.40 7.33
N VAL A 93 4.55 -24.36 7.64
CA VAL A 93 4.84 -22.98 7.26
C VAL A 93 5.25 -22.19 8.49
N ARG A 94 6.23 -21.31 8.33
CA ARG A 94 6.64 -20.36 9.36
C ARG A 94 5.94 -19.04 9.14
N CYS A 95 5.25 -18.59 10.16
CA CYS A 95 4.51 -17.35 10.16
C CYS A 95 5.08 -16.35 11.15
N ILE A 96 4.81 -15.09 10.90
CA ILE A 96 5.10 -13.97 11.78
C ILE A 96 3.76 -13.46 12.33
N ALA A 97 3.63 -13.39 13.65
CA ALA A 97 2.45 -12.87 14.30
C ALA A 97 2.41 -11.33 14.26
N MET A 98 1.24 -10.78 13.94
CA MET A 98 1.01 -9.33 13.90
C MET A 98 0.69 -8.75 15.29
N ASP A 99 0.33 -9.59 16.25
CA ASP A 99 0.02 -9.21 17.64
C ASP A 99 0.64 -10.21 18.63
N GLY A 100 0.47 -9.97 19.93
CA GLY A 100 0.97 -10.78 21.03
C GLY A 100 0.61 -12.26 20.89
N THR A 101 1.61 -13.13 21.04
CA THR A 101 1.46 -14.58 21.00
C THR A 101 1.32 -15.20 22.40
N GLU A 102 1.26 -14.38 23.46
CA GLU A 102 1.04 -14.87 24.82
C GLU A 102 -0.31 -15.59 24.92
N GLY A 103 -0.32 -16.79 25.50
CA GLY A 103 -1.53 -17.62 25.61
C GLY A 103 -1.82 -18.49 24.39
N LEU A 104 -1.06 -18.36 23.29
CA LEU A 104 -1.25 -19.19 22.10
C LEU A 104 -0.80 -20.63 22.37
N VAL A 105 -1.72 -21.59 22.18
CA VAL A 105 -1.48 -23.01 22.51
C VAL A 105 -1.21 -23.83 21.25
N ARG A 106 -0.27 -24.78 21.36
CA ARG A 106 -0.02 -25.77 20.29
C ARG A 106 -1.26 -26.62 20.03
N GLY A 107 -1.53 -26.90 18.76
CA GLY A 107 -2.72 -27.62 18.32
C GLY A 107 -3.94 -26.73 18.07
N ALA A 108 -3.90 -25.45 18.45
CA ALA A 108 -4.95 -24.50 18.09
C ALA A 108 -5.06 -24.34 16.56
N ALA A 109 -6.27 -24.08 16.08
CA ALA A 109 -6.56 -23.99 14.65
C ALA A 109 -6.15 -22.63 14.09
N ALA A 110 -5.46 -22.64 12.95
CA ALA A 110 -5.12 -21.45 12.19
C ALA A 110 -5.69 -21.59 10.76
N GLN A 111 -6.59 -20.70 10.39
CA GLN A 111 -7.32 -20.73 9.12
C GLN A 111 -6.60 -19.90 8.06
N ASP A 112 -6.30 -20.51 6.91
CA ASP A 112 -5.81 -19.76 5.75
C ASP A 112 -6.93 -18.92 5.12
N THR A 113 -6.68 -17.63 4.97
CA THR A 113 -7.59 -16.69 4.31
C THR A 113 -7.52 -16.80 2.78
N GLY A 114 -6.46 -17.40 2.24
CA GLY A 114 -6.21 -17.48 0.81
C GLY A 114 -5.72 -16.17 0.18
N ALA A 115 -5.49 -15.12 0.96
CA ALA A 115 -5.00 -13.84 0.48
C ALA A 115 -3.96 -13.26 1.44
N PRO A 116 -3.13 -12.31 1.00
CA PRO A 116 -2.35 -11.49 1.91
C PRO A 116 -3.22 -10.70 2.88
N ILE A 117 -2.59 -10.11 3.92
CA ILE A 117 -3.28 -9.18 4.82
C ILE A 117 -3.96 -8.11 3.97
N THR A 118 -5.27 -7.98 4.16
CA THR A 118 -6.12 -7.13 3.33
C THR A 118 -6.75 -6.07 4.22
N ILE A 119 -6.60 -4.80 3.83
CA ILE A 119 -6.97 -3.64 4.65
C ILE A 119 -8.06 -2.82 3.97
N PRO A 120 -8.89 -2.08 4.73
CA PRO A 120 -9.83 -1.11 4.16
C PRO A 120 -9.05 0.07 3.55
N VAL A 121 -9.48 0.53 2.38
CA VAL A 121 -8.86 1.66 1.66
C VAL A 121 -9.90 2.70 1.22
N GLY A 122 -9.45 3.84 0.67
CA GLY A 122 -10.30 4.90 0.13
C GLY A 122 -10.73 5.93 1.17
N ASN A 123 -11.68 6.80 0.83
CA ASN A 123 -12.01 7.99 1.62
C ASN A 123 -12.49 7.68 3.05
N ALA A 124 -12.99 6.46 3.30
CA ALA A 124 -13.40 6.01 4.62
C ALA A 124 -12.24 5.94 5.64
N THR A 125 -11.00 5.84 5.18
CA THR A 125 -9.79 5.80 6.04
C THR A 125 -9.32 7.19 6.45
N LEU A 126 -9.83 8.25 5.82
CA LEU A 126 -9.45 9.61 6.13
C LEU A 126 -9.93 10.01 7.53
N GLY A 127 -9.03 10.58 8.32
CA GLY A 127 -9.26 10.99 9.71
C GLY A 127 -9.36 9.82 10.69
N ARG A 128 -9.08 8.60 10.24
CA ARG A 128 -9.06 7.38 11.05
C ARG A 128 -7.63 7.00 11.40
N ILE A 129 -7.49 6.28 12.50
CA ILE A 129 -6.24 5.63 12.90
C ILE A 129 -6.40 4.13 12.74
N MET A 130 -5.50 3.51 11.98
CA MET A 130 -5.47 2.06 11.77
C MET A 130 -4.14 1.44 12.20
N ASN A 131 -4.19 0.17 12.61
CA ASN A 131 -3.02 -0.66 12.88
C ASN A 131 -2.52 -1.35 11.59
N VAL A 132 -1.56 -2.27 11.75
CA VAL A 132 -0.94 -3.04 10.66
C VAL A 132 -1.95 -3.89 9.86
N THR A 133 -2.93 -4.47 10.53
CA THR A 133 -3.97 -5.33 9.93
C THR A 133 -5.14 -4.54 9.35
N GLY A 134 -5.14 -3.21 9.48
CA GLY A 134 -6.19 -2.32 8.99
C GLY A 134 -7.36 -2.13 9.96
N ASP A 135 -7.27 -2.68 11.18
CA ASP A 135 -8.27 -2.50 12.22
C ASP A 135 -8.17 -1.09 12.83
N PRO A 136 -9.31 -0.43 13.12
CA PRO A 136 -9.30 0.90 13.72
C PRO A 136 -8.88 0.86 15.19
N ILE A 137 -7.98 1.77 15.57
CA ILE A 137 -7.49 1.95 16.94
C ILE A 137 -7.86 3.32 17.54
N ASP A 138 -8.80 4.02 16.93
CA ASP A 138 -9.24 5.37 17.32
C ASP A 138 -10.54 5.39 18.15
N GLU A 139 -11.08 4.24 18.52
CA GLU A 139 -12.34 4.10 19.28
C GLU A 139 -13.59 4.72 18.61
N ARG A 140 -13.52 5.06 17.32
CA ARG A 140 -14.63 5.68 16.56
C ARG A 140 -15.50 4.65 15.83
N GLY A 141 -15.48 3.40 16.29
CA GLY A 141 -16.17 2.28 15.67
C GLY A 141 -15.49 1.77 14.39
N PRO A 142 -16.14 0.87 13.60
CA PRO A 142 -15.52 0.27 12.43
C PRO A 142 -15.28 1.27 11.29
N ILE A 143 -14.27 1.01 10.46
CA ILE A 143 -14.05 1.75 9.20
C ILE A 143 -15.00 1.16 8.14
N LYS A 144 -16.00 1.94 7.75
CA LYS A 144 -16.98 1.55 6.72
C LYS A 144 -16.39 1.80 5.33
N SER A 145 -15.59 0.87 4.83
CA SER A 145 -15.06 0.93 3.46
C SER A 145 -15.70 -0.13 2.56
N ASP A 146 -16.04 0.28 1.35
CA ASP A 146 -16.53 -0.60 0.29
C ASP A 146 -15.39 -1.35 -0.42
N LYS A 147 -14.13 -0.89 -0.23
CA LYS A 147 -12.96 -1.42 -0.93
C LYS A 147 -11.90 -1.89 0.05
N HIS A 148 -11.35 -3.05 -0.28
CA HIS A 148 -10.30 -3.71 0.48
C HIS A 148 -9.17 -4.07 -0.47
N ARG A 149 -7.91 -3.85 -0.05
CA ARG A 149 -6.72 -4.15 -0.87
C ARG A 149 -5.68 -4.91 -0.07
N PRO A 150 -4.96 -5.86 -0.70
CA PRO A 150 -3.85 -6.55 -0.06
C PRO A 150 -2.67 -5.60 0.14
N ILE A 151 -1.95 -5.75 1.25
CA ILE A 151 -0.77 -4.90 1.55
C ILE A 151 0.44 -5.25 0.69
N HIS A 152 0.52 -6.49 0.21
CA HIS A 152 1.58 -6.96 -0.66
C HIS A 152 1.13 -6.86 -2.12
N THR A 153 1.75 -5.94 -2.85
CA THR A 153 1.50 -5.71 -4.28
C THR A 153 2.82 -5.52 -5.02
N GLU A 154 2.82 -5.87 -6.30
CA GLU A 154 3.97 -5.65 -7.17
C GLU A 154 4.19 -4.16 -7.43
N ALA A 155 5.45 -3.78 -7.59
CA ALA A 155 5.79 -2.42 -7.98
C ALA A 155 5.25 -2.09 -9.38
N PRO A 156 4.96 -0.81 -9.67
CA PRO A 156 4.54 -0.37 -11.01
C PRO A 156 5.54 -0.77 -12.10
N GLU A 157 5.02 -1.17 -13.26
CA GLU A 157 5.86 -1.56 -14.40
C GLU A 157 6.66 -0.37 -14.94
N PHE A 158 7.80 -0.64 -15.58
CA PHE A 158 8.64 0.41 -16.18
C PHE A 158 7.87 1.34 -17.13
N VAL A 159 6.87 0.81 -17.85
CA VAL A 159 6.05 1.58 -18.79
C VAL A 159 5.05 2.53 -18.11
N GLU A 160 4.76 2.33 -16.82
CA GLU A 160 3.85 3.15 -16.03
C GLU A 160 4.58 4.29 -15.30
N GLN A 161 5.92 4.29 -15.32
CA GLN A 161 6.72 5.31 -14.64
C GLN A 161 6.74 6.61 -15.46
N SER A 162 6.37 7.73 -14.82
CA SER A 162 6.50 9.04 -15.44
C SER A 162 7.96 9.48 -15.53
N THR A 163 8.32 10.12 -16.63
CA THR A 163 9.64 10.74 -16.83
C THR A 163 9.60 12.26 -16.62
N SER A 164 8.47 12.84 -16.22
CA SER A 164 8.36 14.28 -15.98
C SER A 164 9.05 14.67 -14.67
N ALA A 165 9.89 15.70 -14.75
CA ALA A 165 10.49 16.33 -13.57
C ALA A 165 9.70 17.60 -13.24
N GLU A 166 8.91 17.55 -12.18
CA GLU A 166 8.13 18.68 -11.67
C GLU A 166 8.57 18.99 -10.24
N VAL A 167 8.67 20.29 -9.91
CA VAL A 167 9.03 20.71 -8.55
C VAL A 167 7.76 20.77 -7.69
N LEU A 168 7.82 20.15 -6.51
CA LEU A 168 6.83 20.28 -5.46
C LEU A 168 7.19 21.50 -4.60
N VAL A 169 6.43 22.58 -4.74
CA VAL A 169 6.60 23.77 -3.90
C VAL A 169 6.08 23.47 -2.50
N THR A 170 6.96 23.48 -1.50
CA THR A 170 6.60 23.10 -0.12
C THR A 170 6.22 24.29 0.76
N GLY A 171 6.57 25.51 0.33
CA GLY A 171 6.41 26.73 1.13
C GLY A 171 7.47 26.90 2.22
N ILE A 172 8.53 26.08 2.19
CA ILE A 172 9.61 26.10 3.18
C ILE A 172 10.86 26.65 2.50
N LYS A 173 11.25 27.87 2.84
CA LYS A 173 12.33 28.60 2.16
C LYS A 173 13.62 27.80 1.96
N VAL A 174 14.08 27.08 2.99
CA VAL A 174 15.32 26.30 2.91
C VAL A 174 15.19 25.11 1.95
N VAL A 175 14.02 24.49 1.88
CA VAL A 175 13.73 23.36 0.98
C VAL A 175 13.60 23.88 -0.43
N ASP A 176 12.70 24.83 -0.66
CA ASP A 176 12.38 25.35 -1.99
C ASP A 176 13.59 26.01 -2.67
N LEU A 177 14.52 26.58 -1.89
CA LEU A 177 15.72 27.24 -2.42
C LEU A 177 16.92 26.30 -2.59
N LEU A 178 17.27 25.50 -1.57
CA LEU A 178 18.53 24.74 -1.56
C LEU A 178 18.36 23.29 -1.98
N ALA A 179 17.21 22.67 -1.69
CA ALA A 179 16.97 21.25 -1.93
C ALA A 179 15.51 21.03 -2.37
N PRO A 180 15.12 21.56 -3.56
CA PRO A 180 13.74 21.50 -4.01
C PRO A 180 13.28 20.05 -4.20
N TYR A 181 12.07 19.76 -3.73
CA TYR A 181 11.50 18.42 -3.82
C TYR A 181 10.91 18.17 -5.21
N ALA A 182 11.15 16.97 -5.75
CA ALA A 182 10.51 16.53 -6.98
C ALA A 182 9.14 15.93 -6.67
N ARG A 183 8.11 16.33 -7.41
CA ARG A 183 6.78 15.69 -7.37
C ARG A 183 6.90 14.23 -7.80
N GLY A 184 6.29 13.32 -7.03
CA GLY A 184 6.44 11.87 -7.24
C GLY A 184 7.82 11.30 -6.85
N GLY A 185 8.71 12.13 -6.30
CA GLY A 185 10.02 11.72 -5.82
C GLY A 185 9.98 11.07 -4.43
N LYS A 186 11.14 10.55 -4.00
CA LYS A 186 11.37 10.05 -2.64
C LYS A 186 12.25 11.03 -1.89
N ILE A 187 11.87 11.37 -0.66
CA ILE A 187 12.57 12.37 0.15
C ILE A 187 13.07 11.71 1.44
N GLY A 188 14.33 11.94 1.78
CA GLY A 188 14.95 11.47 3.03
C GLY A 188 15.13 12.60 4.03
N LEU A 189 14.51 12.48 5.21
CA LEU A 189 14.66 13.40 6.33
C LEU A 189 15.63 12.84 7.37
N PHE A 190 16.92 13.14 7.19
CA PHE A 190 17.98 12.65 8.06
C PHE A 190 18.22 13.61 9.23
N GLY A 191 18.29 13.07 10.46
CA GLY A 191 18.62 13.86 11.63
C GLY A 191 18.52 13.09 12.94
N GLY A 192 19.19 13.59 13.99
CA GLY A 192 19.20 13.00 15.33
C GLY A 192 17.87 13.12 16.07
N ALA A 193 17.79 12.61 17.30
CA ALA A 193 16.63 12.82 18.16
C ALA A 193 16.48 14.31 18.51
N GLY A 194 15.24 14.81 18.59
CA GLY A 194 14.97 16.19 19.02
C GLY A 194 15.22 17.30 17.99
N VAL A 195 15.70 17.00 16.78
CA VAL A 195 16.00 18.02 15.74
C VAL A 195 14.76 18.58 15.02
N GLY A 196 13.54 18.27 15.49
CA GLY A 196 12.31 18.78 14.89
C GLY A 196 11.78 18.04 13.65
N LYS A 197 12.19 16.79 13.40
CA LYS A 197 11.72 16.00 12.24
C LYS A 197 10.20 15.87 12.17
N THR A 198 9.55 15.57 13.30
CA THR A 198 8.09 15.40 13.36
C THR A 198 7.38 16.72 13.05
N VAL A 199 7.86 17.82 13.63
CA VAL A 199 7.34 19.18 13.37
C VAL A 199 7.49 19.55 11.89
N PHE A 200 8.62 19.18 11.29
CA PHE A 200 8.85 19.42 9.86
C PHE A 200 7.87 18.62 8.98
N ILE A 201 7.59 17.36 9.31
CA ILE A 201 6.62 16.53 8.57
C ILE A 201 5.21 17.10 8.71
N GLN A 202 4.82 17.54 9.91
CA GLN A 202 3.53 18.18 10.15
C GLN A 202 3.35 19.44 9.29
N GLU A 203 4.37 20.30 9.23
CA GLU A 203 4.33 21.52 8.43
C GLU A 203 4.27 21.20 6.92
N LEU A 204 4.94 20.14 6.46
CA LEU A 204 4.81 19.65 5.08
C LEU A 204 3.40 19.17 4.76
N ILE A 205 2.78 18.38 5.64
CA ILE A 205 1.40 17.89 5.47
C ILE A 205 0.45 19.09 5.37
N LYS A 206 0.58 20.04 6.28
CA LYS A 206 -0.26 21.24 6.33
C LYS A 206 -0.13 22.11 5.07
N ASN A 207 1.08 22.35 4.59
CA ASN A 207 1.30 23.18 3.41
C ASN A 207 0.87 22.47 2.12
N THR A 208 1.11 21.16 2.01
CA THR A 208 0.68 20.35 0.87
C THR A 208 -0.85 20.25 0.80
N ALA A 209 -1.51 20.01 1.94
CA ALA A 209 -2.98 19.94 2.01
C ALA A 209 -3.66 21.26 1.64
N LYS A 210 -3.05 22.40 1.97
CA LYS A 210 -3.56 23.74 1.63
C LYS A 210 -3.31 24.13 0.17
N ALA A 211 -2.12 23.83 -0.36
CA ALA A 211 -1.71 24.31 -1.68
C ALA A 211 -2.18 23.42 -2.84
N ASN A 212 -2.15 22.10 -2.66
CA ASN A 212 -2.37 21.13 -3.75
C ASN A 212 -3.68 20.35 -3.64
N GLY A 213 -4.42 20.51 -2.53
CA GLY A 213 -5.68 19.80 -2.31
C GLY A 213 -5.57 18.27 -2.22
N GLY A 214 -4.35 17.73 -2.20
CA GLY A 214 -4.05 16.30 -2.17
C GLY A 214 -4.26 15.66 -0.79
N TYR A 215 -4.28 14.34 -0.79
CA TYR A 215 -4.39 13.54 0.43
C TYR A 215 -3.01 13.28 1.05
N SER A 216 -2.97 13.06 2.36
CA SER A 216 -1.76 12.62 3.04
C SER A 216 -2.00 11.31 3.79
N VAL A 217 -1.02 10.44 3.79
CA VAL A 217 -1.03 9.20 4.57
C VAL A 217 0.19 9.26 5.48
N PHE A 218 0.00 9.25 6.79
CA PHE A 218 1.13 9.20 7.71
C PHE A 218 1.31 7.77 8.21
N THR A 219 2.50 7.22 7.99
CA THR A 219 2.84 5.87 8.47
C THR A 219 3.86 5.95 9.59
N GLY A 220 3.41 5.78 10.83
CA GLY A 220 4.26 5.75 12.00
C GLY A 220 4.86 4.38 12.23
N VAL A 221 6.06 4.13 11.70
CA VAL A 221 6.80 2.87 11.88
C VAL A 221 7.73 2.95 13.09
N GLY A 222 7.47 2.13 14.12
CA GLY A 222 8.32 2.06 15.32
C GLY A 222 8.47 3.40 16.04
N LYS A 223 7.41 4.22 16.00
CA LYS A 223 7.36 5.52 16.68
C LYS A 223 6.90 5.35 18.12
N ARG A 224 7.15 6.38 18.93
CA ARG A 224 6.62 6.44 20.29
C ARG A 224 5.14 6.75 20.23
N THR A 225 4.35 6.09 21.08
CA THR A 225 2.90 6.32 21.19
C THR A 225 2.58 7.78 21.49
N ARG A 226 3.41 8.45 22.31
CA ARG A 226 3.27 9.88 22.58
C ARG A 226 3.40 10.74 21.31
N GLU A 227 4.37 10.44 20.43
CA GLU A 227 4.57 11.21 19.19
C GLU A 227 3.37 11.04 18.24
N GLY A 228 2.76 9.84 18.19
CA GLY A 228 1.55 9.60 17.42
C GLY A 228 0.32 10.30 18.00
N ASN A 229 0.17 10.30 19.33
CA ASN A 229 -0.91 10.98 20.03
C ASN A 229 -0.84 12.51 19.84
N ASP A 230 0.34 13.10 20.04
CA ASP A 230 0.56 14.54 19.85
C ASP A 230 0.23 14.94 18.41
N LEU A 231 0.68 14.15 17.43
CA LEU A 231 0.36 14.35 16.01
C LEU A 231 -1.16 14.31 15.76
N TYR A 232 -1.86 13.36 16.36
CA TYR A 232 -3.31 13.21 16.17
C TYR A 232 -4.09 14.40 16.73
N HIS A 233 -3.78 14.86 17.94
CA HIS A 233 -4.41 16.03 18.53
C HIS A 233 -4.07 17.30 17.76
N GLU A 234 -2.82 17.47 17.36
CA GLU A 234 -2.40 18.62 16.57
C GLU A 234 -3.10 18.66 15.20
N MET A 235 -3.34 17.50 14.56
CA MET A 235 -4.14 17.41 13.33
C MET A 235 -5.64 17.69 13.52
N GLN A 236 -6.17 17.49 14.74
CA GLN A 236 -7.54 17.88 15.07
C GLN A 236 -7.66 19.38 15.32
N GLU A 237 -6.67 19.97 16.01
CA GLU A 237 -6.63 21.40 16.35
C GLU A 237 -6.28 22.27 15.14
N THR A 238 -5.30 21.84 14.35
CA THR A 238 -5.00 22.46 13.06
C THR A 238 -6.09 22.04 12.08
N SER A 239 -6.68 22.99 11.36
CA SER A 239 -7.81 22.79 10.45
C SER A 239 -7.52 21.88 9.23
N VAL A 240 -6.46 21.06 9.27
CA VAL A 240 -6.12 19.99 8.33
C VAL A 240 -7.18 18.89 8.32
N SER A 241 -7.90 18.70 9.44
CA SER A 241 -9.08 17.83 9.54
C SER A 241 -10.36 18.43 8.94
N GLN A 242 -10.39 19.74 8.62
CA GLN A 242 -11.62 20.49 8.29
C GLN A 242 -11.49 21.42 7.07
N LEU A 243 -10.48 21.25 6.21
CA LEU A 243 -10.52 21.87 4.89
C LEU A 243 -11.70 21.23 4.13
N ASP A 244 -12.83 21.95 4.06
CA ASP A 244 -14.10 21.55 3.42
C ASP A 244 -14.96 20.54 4.21
N GLY A 245 -14.74 20.40 5.52
CA GLY A 245 -15.55 19.54 6.40
C GLY A 245 -15.23 18.03 6.33
N GLN A 246 -14.17 17.65 5.61
CA GLN A 246 -13.67 16.27 5.61
C GLN A 246 -12.16 16.21 5.93
N PRO A 247 -11.73 15.19 6.71
CA PRO A 247 -10.32 14.99 6.98
C PRO A 247 -9.57 14.63 5.68
N LYS A 248 -8.37 15.16 5.49
CA LYS A 248 -7.51 14.85 4.31
C LYS A 248 -6.33 13.94 4.62
N VAL A 249 -6.24 13.44 5.86
CA VAL A 249 -5.11 12.64 6.33
C VAL A 249 -5.58 11.28 6.83
N ALA A 250 -4.98 10.19 6.37
CA ALA A 250 -5.12 8.86 6.96
C ALA A 250 -3.90 8.54 7.84
N LEU A 251 -4.11 7.93 9.00
CA LEU A 251 -3.05 7.60 9.95
C LEU A 251 -2.90 6.08 10.11
N VAL A 252 -1.71 5.57 9.83
CA VAL A 252 -1.34 4.17 10.04
C VAL A 252 -0.22 4.11 11.07
N PHE A 253 -0.40 3.36 12.15
CA PHE A 253 0.62 3.25 13.18
C PHE A 253 1.00 1.80 13.47
N CYS A 254 2.29 1.62 13.71
CA CYS A 254 2.87 0.51 14.44
C CYS A 254 3.78 1.10 15.51
N GLN A 255 3.37 0.96 16.76
CA GLN A 255 4.04 1.57 17.90
C GLN A 255 5.19 0.69 18.41
N THR A 256 6.12 1.27 19.17
CA THR A 256 7.25 0.51 19.75
C THR A 256 6.85 -0.61 20.72
N ASN A 257 5.60 -0.63 21.19
CA ASN A 257 5.07 -1.68 22.07
C ASN A 257 4.47 -2.87 21.31
N GLU A 258 4.32 -2.77 19.99
CA GLU A 258 3.83 -3.89 19.17
C GLU A 258 4.93 -4.95 18.99
N PRO A 259 4.56 -6.22 18.75
CA PRO A 259 5.54 -7.30 18.61
C PRO A 259 6.48 -7.01 17.43
N PRO A 260 7.71 -7.55 17.45
CA PRO A 260 8.71 -7.28 16.42
C PRO A 260 8.29 -7.72 15.00
N GLY A 261 7.22 -8.50 14.87
CA GLY A 261 6.61 -8.87 13.59
C GLY A 261 5.77 -7.77 12.92
N ALA A 262 5.17 -6.86 13.69
CA ALA A 262 4.27 -5.81 13.20
C ALA A 262 4.98 -4.64 12.47
N PRO A 263 6.22 -4.22 12.81
CA PRO A 263 6.89 -3.11 12.14
C PRO A 263 7.25 -3.33 10.67
N SER A 264 7.40 -4.58 10.20
CA SER A 264 7.75 -4.82 8.79
C SER A 264 6.55 -4.59 7.85
N PRO A 265 5.34 -5.10 8.16
CA PRO A 265 4.19 -4.96 7.26
C PRO A 265 3.46 -3.60 7.36
N VAL A 266 3.70 -2.79 8.40
CA VAL A 266 3.02 -1.48 8.55
C VAL A 266 3.35 -0.49 7.42
N ALA A 267 4.57 -0.51 6.90
CA ALA A 267 4.96 0.37 5.79
C ALA A 267 4.18 0.01 4.51
N PRO A 268 4.10 -1.27 4.11
CA PRO A 268 3.17 -1.74 3.08
C PRO A 268 1.70 -1.36 3.34
N THR A 269 1.21 -1.39 4.58
CA THR A 269 -0.16 -0.95 4.94
C THR A 269 -0.40 0.51 4.56
N GLY A 270 0.48 1.42 5.00
CA GLY A 270 0.39 2.84 4.65
C GLY A 270 0.57 3.09 3.16
N LEU A 271 1.50 2.38 2.51
CA LEU A 271 1.69 2.45 1.06
C LEU A 271 0.43 2.05 0.30
N THR A 272 -0.27 1.00 0.73
CA THR A 272 -1.49 0.51 0.08
C THR A 272 -2.63 1.52 0.14
N VAL A 273 -2.78 2.23 1.27
CA VAL A 273 -3.72 3.35 1.38
C VAL A 273 -3.34 4.48 0.42
N ALA A 274 -2.05 4.84 0.36
CA ALA A 274 -1.57 5.87 -0.54
C ALA A 274 -1.73 5.49 -2.02
N GLU A 275 -1.51 4.23 -2.39
CA GLU A 275 -1.67 3.73 -3.74
C GLU A 275 -3.13 3.72 -4.21
N GLU A 276 -4.08 3.50 -3.30
CA GLU A 276 -5.50 3.66 -3.64
C GLU A 276 -5.80 5.11 -4.03
N PHE A 277 -5.32 6.09 -3.25
CA PHE A 277 -5.50 7.52 -3.61
C PHE A 277 -4.76 7.89 -4.89
N ARG A 278 -3.54 7.36 -5.12
CA ARG A 278 -2.82 7.51 -6.40
C ARG A 278 -3.64 6.98 -7.57
N SER A 279 -4.26 5.81 -7.42
CA SER A 279 -5.09 5.21 -8.48
C SER A 279 -6.36 6.01 -8.80
N GLN A 280 -6.79 6.87 -7.88
CA GLN A 280 -7.88 7.84 -8.09
C GLN A 280 -7.39 9.15 -8.75
N GLY A 281 -6.10 9.24 -9.11
CA GLY A 281 -5.50 10.40 -9.77
C GLY A 281 -5.16 11.55 -8.83
N GLN A 282 -5.06 11.30 -7.52
CA GLN A 282 -4.71 12.30 -6.53
C GLN A 282 -3.20 12.37 -6.30
N ASP A 283 -2.69 13.57 -6.03
CA ASP A 283 -1.34 13.74 -5.49
C ASP A 283 -1.35 13.35 -4.01
N VAL A 284 -0.47 12.42 -3.62
CA VAL A 284 -0.43 11.86 -2.27
C VAL A 284 0.93 12.10 -1.63
N LEU A 285 0.92 12.58 -0.38
CA LEU A 285 2.09 12.62 0.49
C LEU A 285 2.08 11.40 1.42
N LEU A 286 3.18 10.65 1.47
CA LEU A 286 3.39 9.48 2.34
C LEU A 286 4.61 9.71 3.26
#